data_AF-A0A528THX6-F1
#
_entry.id   AF-A0A528THX6-F1
#
_cell.length_a   1.000
_cell.length_b   1.000
_cell.length_c   1.000
_cell.angle_alpha   90.00
_cell.angle_beta   90.00
_cell.angle_gamma   90.00
#
_symmetry.space_group_name_H-M   'P 1'
#
loop_
_entity.id
_entity.type
_entity.pdbx_description
1 polymer ?
#
loop_
_entity_poly.entity_id
_entity_poly.type
_entity_poly.pdbx_seq_one_letter_code
_entity_poly.pdbx_strand_id
1 'polypeptide(L)' 'YSKTGKNWAVVSGIKGDKVFNERRLFGKDGVIRTVWIEYPSSRKAKYDPLTGAIAASLRGP' A
#
# COMPACT_ATOMS: atom_id res chain seq x y z
N TYR A 1 -10.18 -2.63 -2.84
CA TYR A 1 -10.28 -2.33 -1.40
C TYR A 1 -9.71 -0.95 -1.14
N SER A 2 -10.39 -0.15 -0.32
CA SER A 2 -9.87 1.15 0.14
C SER A 2 -10.18 1.33 1.62
N LYS A 3 -9.27 1.99 2.34
CA LYS A 3 -9.46 2.38 3.74
C LYS A 3 -8.68 3.66 4.01
N THR A 4 -9.26 4.55 4.81
CA THR A 4 -8.63 5.82 5.19
C THR A 4 -8.71 6.04 6.69
N GLY A 5 -7.91 6.99 7.18
CA GLY A 5 -7.99 7.50 8.54
C GLY A 5 -7.31 8.87 8.63
N LYS A 6 -7.21 9.41 9.84
CA LYS A 6 -6.53 10.69 10.07
C LYS A 6 -5.09 10.59 9.55
N ASN A 7 -4.77 11.40 8.53
CA ASN A 7 -3.43 11.50 7.95
C ASN A 7 -2.91 10.24 7.25
N TRP A 8 -3.78 9.30 6.83
CA TRP A 8 -3.35 8.17 6.02
C TRP A 8 -4.46 7.60 5.12
N ALA A 9 -4.05 6.96 4.04
CA ALA A 9 -4.91 6.21 3.14
C ALA A 9 -4.23 4.92 2.66
N VAL A 10 -5.04 3.89 2.40
CA VAL A 10 -4.64 2.66 1.72
C VAL A 10 -5.64 2.39 0.60
N VAL A 11 -5.13 2.08 -0.59
CA VAL A 11 -5.91 1.57 -1.72
C VAL A 11 -5.21 0.33 -2.25
N SER A 12 -5.99 -0.69 -2.59
CA SER A 12 -5.48 -1.89 -3.26
C SER A 12 -6.53 -2.45 -4.19
N GLY A 13 -6.08 -3.22 -5.17
CA GLY A 13 -6.97 -3.81 -6.15
C GLY A 13 -6.20 -4.57 -7.22
N ILE A 14 -6.91 -4.85 -8.30
CA ILE A 14 -6.37 -5.50 -9.49
C ILE A 14 -6.43 -4.49 -10.63
N LYS A 15 -5.32 -4.33 -11.35
CA LYS A 15 -5.18 -3.49 -12.54
C LYS A 15 -4.67 -4.37 -13.68
N GLY A 16 -5.58 -4.76 -14.58
CA GLY A 16 -5.27 -5.76 -15.61
C GLY A 16 -4.91 -7.10 -14.98
N ASP A 17 -3.72 -7.61 -15.29
CA ASP A 17 -3.19 -8.88 -14.76
C ASP A 17 -2.39 -8.70 -13.45
N LYS A 18 -2.35 -7.50 -12.87
CA LYS A 18 -1.53 -7.19 -11.69
C LYS A 18 -2.37 -6.86 -10.47
N VAL A 19 -1.86 -7.24 -9.30
CA VAL A 19 -2.35 -6.78 -8.00
C VAL A 19 -1.52 -5.56 -7.59
N PHE A 20 -2.16 -4.55 -7.02
CA PHE A 20 -1.48 -3.39 -6.46
C PHE A 20 -1.94 -3.09 -5.03
N ASN A 21 -1.04 -2.49 -4.25
CA ASN A 21 -1.29 -1.90 -2.95
C ASN A 21 -0.52 -0.58 -2.83
N GLU A 22 -1.23 0.49 -2.49
CA GLU A 22 -0.67 1.80 -2.20
C GLU A 22 -1.07 2.19 -0.78
N ARG A 23 -0.08 2.50 0.06
CA ARG A 23 -0.27 3.17 1.34
C ARG A 23 0.38 4.54 1.31
N ARG A 24 -0.37 5.55 1.72
CA ARG A 24 0.10 6.93 1.82
C ARG A 24 -0.11 7.47 3.23
N LEU A 25 0.92 8.13 3.76
CA LEU A 25 0.87 8.92 5.00
C LEU A 25 1.01 10.40 4.65
N PHE A 26 0.16 11.22 5.24
CA PHE A 26 0.13 12.67 5.07
C PHE A 26 0.69 13.32 6.35
N GLY A 27 2.00 13.50 6.40
CA GLY A 27 2.67 14.01 7.60
C GLY A 27 2.34 15.48 7.89
N LYS A 28 2.39 15.87 9.17
CA LYS A 28 2.24 17.29 9.59
C LYS A 28 3.46 18.14 9.22
N ASP A 29 4.56 17.50 8.89
CA ASP A 29 5.79 18.08 8.35
C ASP A 29 5.67 18.50 6.88
N GLY A 30 4.48 18.38 6.29
CA GLY A 30 4.25 18.68 4.87
C GLY A 30 4.76 17.58 3.93
N VAL A 31 5.26 16.46 4.46
CA VAL A 31 5.81 15.38 3.65
C VAL A 31 4.78 14.27 3.45
N ILE A 32 4.56 13.92 2.19
CA ILE A 32 3.77 12.74 1.81
C ILE A 32 4.70 11.54 1.65
N ARG A 33 4.44 10.48 2.41
CA ARG A 33 5.21 9.22 2.34
C ARG A 33 4.36 8.15 1.69
N THR A 34 4.92 7.43 0.73
CA THR A 34 4.19 6.41 -0.01
C THR A 34 4.99 5.11 -0.11
N VAL A 35 4.30 4.00 0.11
CA VAL A 35 4.74 2.67 -0.32
C VAL A 35 3.77 2.19 -1.40
N TRP A 36 4.31 1.84 -2.55
CA TRP A 36 3.59 1.26 -3.67
C TRP A 36 4.18 -0.10 -3.98
N ILE A 37 3.34 -1.13 -3.99
CA ILE A 37 3.71 -2.51 -4.30
C ILE A 37 2.79 -2.99 -5.42
N GLU A 38 3.38 -3.48 -6.51
CA GLU A 38 2.66 -4.07 -7.64
C GLU A 38 3.33 -5.38 -8.06
N TYR A 39 2.54 -6.40 -8.36
CA TYR A 39 3.04 -7.69 -8.84
C TYR A 39 2.01 -8.42 -9.71
N PRO A 40 2.44 -9.40 -10.54
CA PRO A 40 1.51 -10.20 -11.33
C PRO A 40 0.56 -11.02 -10.47
N SER A 41 -0.72 -11.09 -10.84
CA SER A 41 -1.75 -11.88 -10.16
C SER A 41 -1.41 -13.37 -10.09
N SER A 42 -0.63 -13.88 -11.06
CA SER A 42 -0.13 -15.26 -11.05
C SER A 42 0.81 -15.57 -9.87
N ARG A 43 1.35 -14.54 -9.20
CA ARG A 43 2.22 -14.67 -8.02
C ARG A 43 1.56 -14.23 -6.72
N LYS A 44 0.24 -14.07 -6.71
CA LYS A 44 -0.54 -13.60 -5.57
C LYS A 44 -0.23 -14.38 -4.29
N ALA A 45 -0.22 -15.71 -4.35
CA ALA A 45 0.07 -16.56 -3.19
C ALA A 45 1.44 -16.27 -2.52
N LYS A 46 2.43 -15.84 -3.31
CA LYS A 46 3.77 -15.50 -2.81
C LYS A 46 3.82 -14.10 -2.18
N TYR A 47 3.14 -13.12 -2.79
CA TYR A 47 3.34 -11.70 -2.44
C TYR A 47 2.25 -11.10 -1.57
N ASP A 48 1.03 -11.63 -1.57
CA ASP A 48 -0.05 -11.15 -0.70
C ASP A 48 0.35 -11.11 0.78
N PRO A 49 0.93 -12.19 1.36
CA PRO A 49 1.29 -12.20 2.78
C PRO A 49 2.36 -11.16 3.14
N LEU A 50 3.25 -10.82 2.20
CA LEU A 50 4.33 -9.85 2.40
C LEU A 50 3.86 -8.41 2.26
N THR A 51 2.91 -8.18 1.33
CA THR A 51 2.42 -6.85 0.96
C THR A 51 1.86 -6.10 2.17
N GLY A 52 1.05 -6.78 2.99
CA GLY A 52 0.48 -6.19 4.21
C GLY A 52 1.54 -5.75 5.21
N ALA A 53 2.57 -6.58 5.44
CA ALA A 53 3.65 -6.27 6.37
C ALA A 53 4.52 -5.11 5.89
N ILE A 54 4.89 -5.07 4.60
CA ILE A 54 5.70 -4.00 4.01
C ILE A 54 4.92 -2.68 3.98
N ALA A 55 3.63 -2.71 3.63
CA ALA A 55 2.81 -1.51 3.69
C ALA A 55 2.71 -1.01 5.14
N ALA A 56 2.46 -1.89 6.11
CA ALA A 56 2.35 -1.52 7.52
C ALA A 56 3.66 -1.01 8.14
N SER A 57 4.82 -1.35 7.59
CA SER A 57 6.12 -0.87 8.10
C SER A 57 6.37 0.61 7.77
N LEU A 58 5.62 1.21 6.85
CA LEU A 58 5.71 2.65 6.58
C LEU A 58 5.23 3.46 7.79
N ARG A 59 6.15 4.22 8.39
CA ARG A 59 5.88 5.15 9.50
C ARG A 59 6.27 6.58 9.12
N GLY A 60 5.62 7.55 9.75
CA GLY A 60 5.99 8.96 9.70
C GLY A 60 6.26 9.47 11.13
N PRO A 61 6.96 10.61 11.27
CA PRO A 61 7.10 11.32 12.54
C PRO A 61 5.76 11.86 13.06
#